data_AF-A0A1G5GUI3-F1
#
_entry.id   AF-A0A1G5GUI3-F1
#
_cell.length_a   1.000
_cell.length_b   1.000
_cell.length_c   1.000
_cell.angle_alpha   90.00
_cell.angle_beta   90.00
_cell.angle_gamma   90.00
#
_symmetry.space_group_name_H-M   'P 1'
#
loop_
_entity.id
_entity.type
_entity.pdbx_description
1 polymer ?
#
loop_
_entity_poly.entity_id
_entity_poly.type
_entity_poly.pdbx_seq_one_letter_code
_entity_poly.pdbx_strand_id
1 'polypeptide(L)'
;MKYEFRSKVEFHETANTMAVPFNVWEVCEVVGKAPVRVCFDDICFTCNMESKGQGYYDIPISDDILSSVETGKEYTVSLQIVGNNLDISDSPYWEANPIRKVDHVDLVTQPWDGLCGQAAIAMIAGITLDEACDLMHCREWQANMAKMITTLDYLGIPHSSTLVYTLGRETELPKCAILMEKMGRYSHYLVTFDGKFYDPNNGIMKEFDLTKLIGYLEIGAN
;
A
#
# COMPACT_ATOMS: atom_id res chain seq x y z
N MET A 1 0.33 7.46 -7.23
CA MET A 1 0.17 6.92 -5.86
C MET A 1 1.06 7.68 -4.88
N LYS A 2 0.54 8.01 -3.69
CA LYS A 2 1.30 8.54 -2.53
C LYS A 2 1.44 7.42 -1.49
N TYR A 3 2.58 7.36 -0.81
CA TYR A 3 2.85 6.45 0.29
C TYR A 3 3.02 7.26 1.56
N GLU A 4 2.24 6.96 2.59
CA GLU A 4 2.28 7.69 3.86
C GLU A 4 2.78 6.78 4.98
N PHE A 5 3.73 7.26 5.76
CA PHE A 5 4.32 6.51 6.87
C PHE A 5 4.91 7.43 7.92
N ARG A 6 5.19 6.90 9.12
CA ARG A 6 5.92 7.63 10.15
C ARG A 6 7.39 7.30 10.12
N SER A 7 8.24 8.32 10.13
CA SER A 7 9.70 8.18 10.20
C SER A 7 10.34 9.32 10.96
N LYS A 8 11.58 9.13 11.40
CA LYS A 8 12.38 10.14 12.11
C LYS A 8 13.65 10.40 11.34
N VAL A 9 14.22 11.59 11.51
CA VAL A 9 15.58 11.86 11.02
C VAL A 9 16.57 11.10 11.90
N GLU A 10 17.34 10.22 11.29
CA GLU A 10 18.49 9.56 11.88
C GLU A 10 19.74 10.39 11.59
N PHE A 11 20.43 10.79 12.64
CA PHE A 11 21.63 11.60 12.55
C PHE A 11 22.85 10.68 12.64
N HIS A 12 23.55 10.53 11.52
CA HIS A 12 24.80 9.75 11.44
C HIS A 12 25.99 10.67 11.17
N GLU A 13 27.22 10.19 11.42
CA GLU A 13 28.45 10.97 11.23
C GLU A 13 28.64 11.44 9.77
N THR A 14 28.10 10.69 8.80
CA THR A 14 28.34 10.91 7.37
C THR A 14 27.13 11.44 6.59
N ALA A 15 25.91 11.18 7.06
CA ALA A 15 24.68 11.59 6.38
C ALA A 15 23.49 11.55 7.35
N ASN A 16 22.52 12.44 7.16
CA ASN A 16 21.26 12.44 7.89
C ASN A 16 20.16 11.91 6.99
N THR A 17 19.39 10.95 7.46
CA THR A 17 18.42 10.26 6.60
C THR A 17 17.10 9.96 7.32
N MET A 18 16.05 9.69 6.56
CA MET A 18 14.81 9.07 7.06
C MET A 18 14.64 7.71 6.40
N ALA A 19 14.36 6.67 7.19
CA ALA A 19 14.15 5.34 6.66
C ALA A 19 12.79 5.21 5.94
N VAL A 20 12.79 4.57 4.77
CA VAL A 20 11.56 4.12 4.09
C VAL A 20 11.19 2.73 4.64
N PRO A 21 9.99 2.53 5.18
CA PRO A 21 9.68 1.33 5.96
C PRO A 21 9.26 0.11 5.12
N PHE A 22 9.34 0.19 3.80
CA PHE A 22 8.92 -0.85 2.88
C PHE A 22 9.92 -1.05 1.75
N ASN A 23 9.86 -2.22 1.12
CA ASN A 23 10.68 -2.53 -0.04
C ASN A 23 10.15 -1.75 -1.27
N VAL A 24 10.93 -0.77 -1.74
CA VAL A 24 10.57 0.10 -2.86
C VAL A 24 10.47 -0.67 -4.18
N TRP A 25 11.29 -1.69 -4.38
CA TRP A 25 11.24 -2.50 -5.61
C TRP A 25 9.92 -3.26 -5.73
N GLU A 26 9.45 -3.79 -4.60
CA GLU A 26 8.21 -4.58 -4.55
C GLU A 26 6.95 -3.70 -4.58
N VAL A 27 7.00 -2.56 -3.91
CA VAL A 27 5.83 -1.68 -3.73
C VAL A 27 5.66 -0.68 -4.87
N CYS A 28 6.77 -0.16 -5.39
CA CYS A 28 6.74 0.90 -6.41
C CYS A 28 7.08 0.37 -7.82
N GLU A 29 7.53 -0.87 -7.95
CA GLU A 29 8.04 -1.47 -9.19
C GLU A 29 9.18 -0.66 -9.86
N VAL A 30 9.92 0.11 -9.06
CA VAL A 30 11.08 0.90 -9.51
C VAL A 30 12.37 0.25 -9.02
N VAL A 31 13.33 0.02 -9.91
CA VAL A 31 14.67 -0.49 -9.58
C VAL A 31 15.73 0.57 -9.87
N GLY A 32 16.64 0.80 -8.93
CA GLY A 32 17.76 1.73 -9.11
C GLY A 32 17.43 3.15 -8.66
N LYS A 33 17.58 4.14 -9.56
CA LYS A 33 17.30 5.55 -9.25
C LYS A 33 15.81 5.79 -9.18
N ALA A 34 15.32 6.11 -7.99
CA ALA A 34 13.92 6.43 -7.74
C ALA A 34 13.81 7.91 -7.34
N PRO A 35 13.56 8.83 -8.28
CA PRO A 35 13.27 10.21 -7.95
C PRO A 35 11.92 10.27 -7.23
N VAL A 36 11.93 10.82 -6.03
CA VAL A 36 10.75 10.92 -5.16
C VAL A 36 10.51 12.37 -4.77
N ARG A 37 9.23 12.73 -4.74
CA ARG A 37 8.77 13.90 -4.00
C ARG A 37 8.45 13.45 -2.57
N VAL A 38 9.10 14.08 -1.61
CA VAL A 38 8.92 13.83 -0.19
C VAL A 38 8.31 15.08 0.44
N CYS A 39 7.29 14.89 1.27
CA CYS A 39 6.69 15.95 2.07
C CYS A 39 6.49 15.48 3.51
N PHE A 40 6.78 16.34 4.48
CA PHE A 40 6.45 16.15 5.89
C PHE A 40 6.36 17.52 6.56
N ASP A 41 5.44 17.69 7.52
CA ASP A 41 5.03 19.00 8.03
C ASP A 41 4.77 19.97 6.85
N ASP A 42 5.36 21.16 6.85
CA ASP A 42 5.27 22.16 5.77
C ASP A 42 6.40 22.06 4.73
N ILE A 43 7.26 21.04 4.85
CA ILE A 43 8.46 20.86 4.00
C ILE A 43 8.12 19.89 2.86
N CYS A 44 8.44 20.29 1.63
CA CYS A 44 8.37 19.43 0.46
C CYS A 44 9.61 19.60 -0.41
N PHE A 45 10.21 18.50 -0.86
CA PHE A 45 11.37 18.50 -1.74
C PHE A 45 11.39 17.27 -2.64
N THR A 46 12.23 17.31 -3.67
CA THR A 46 12.47 16.17 -4.56
C THR A 46 13.91 15.70 -4.39
N CYS A 47 14.11 14.40 -4.22
CA CYS A 47 15.44 13.81 -4.11
C CYS A 47 15.50 12.44 -4.81
N ASN A 48 16.71 11.92 -4.99
CA ASN A 48 16.89 10.49 -5.24
C ASN A 48 17.12 9.81 -3.89
N MET A 49 16.47 8.68 -3.67
CA MET A 49 16.71 7.89 -2.46
C MET A 49 18.06 7.17 -2.50
N GLU A 50 18.63 6.91 -1.32
CA GLU A 50 19.87 6.17 -1.15
C GLU A 50 19.58 4.69 -0.89
N SER A 51 20.16 3.80 -1.71
CA SER A 51 19.93 2.36 -1.58
C SER A 51 20.68 1.79 -0.39
N LYS A 52 19.97 1.05 0.47
CA LYS A 52 20.54 0.16 1.49
C LYS A 52 20.80 -1.26 0.97
N GLY A 53 20.44 -1.52 -0.29
CA GLY A 53 20.45 -2.84 -0.90
C GLY A 53 19.12 -3.57 -0.76
N GLN A 54 18.91 -4.57 -1.63
CA GLN A 54 17.74 -5.46 -1.63
C GLN A 54 16.38 -4.72 -1.70
N GLY A 55 16.34 -3.55 -2.32
CA GLY A 55 15.12 -2.76 -2.48
C GLY A 55 14.73 -1.88 -1.30
N TYR A 56 15.55 -1.83 -0.25
CA TYR A 56 15.38 -0.89 0.86
C TYR A 56 16.16 0.39 0.60
N TYR A 57 15.56 1.52 1.00
CA TYR A 57 16.08 2.84 0.72
C TYR A 57 15.93 3.77 1.92
N ASP A 58 16.82 4.76 1.98
CA ASP A 58 16.74 5.90 2.88
C ASP A 58 16.52 7.19 2.07
N ILE A 59 15.79 8.14 2.66
CA ILE A 59 15.60 9.49 2.12
C ILE A 59 16.72 10.36 2.67
N PRO A 60 17.64 10.89 1.84
CA PRO A 60 18.67 11.80 2.31
C PRO A 60 18.05 13.15 2.69
N ILE A 61 18.50 13.70 3.83
CA ILE A 61 18.08 15.01 4.35
C ILE A 61 19.27 15.98 4.21
N SER A 62 19.10 17.02 3.39
CA SER A 62 20.12 18.05 3.17
C SER A 62 20.24 19.00 4.36
N ASP A 63 21.42 19.62 4.52
CA ASP A 63 21.70 20.56 5.62
C ASP A 63 20.69 21.72 5.72
N ASP A 64 20.20 22.22 4.57
CA ASP A 64 19.17 23.27 4.56
C ASP A 64 17.87 22.82 5.24
N ILE A 65 17.50 21.54 5.09
CA ILE A 65 16.29 20.95 5.69
C ILE A 65 16.55 20.63 7.16
N LEU A 66 17.79 20.30 7.54
CA LEU A 66 18.15 19.97 8.93
C LEU A 66 17.80 21.08 9.92
N SER A 67 17.88 22.34 9.48
CA SER A 67 17.51 23.50 10.30
C SER A 67 16.03 23.51 10.74
N SER A 68 15.18 22.81 9.99
CA SER A 68 13.71 22.78 10.17
C SER A 68 13.21 21.46 10.76
N VAL A 69 14.11 20.55 11.14
CA VAL A 69 13.77 19.27 11.77
C VAL A 69 14.33 19.19 13.18
N GLU A 70 13.49 18.72 14.09
CA GLU A 70 13.84 18.44 15.47
C GLU A 70 14.40 17.01 15.61
N THR A 71 15.51 16.88 16.35
CA THR A 71 16.13 15.59 16.64
C THR A 71 15.19 14.70 17.44
N GLY A 72 14.99 13.47 16.96
CA GLY A 72 14.13 12.48 17.64
C GLY A 72 12.63 12.69 17.45
N LYS A 73 12.20 13.82 16.89
CA LYS A 73 10.80 14.01 16.46
C LYS A 73 10.50 13.04 15.31
N GLU A 74 9.31 12.48 15.38
CA GLU A 74 8.76 11.62 14.35
C GLU A 74 7.78 12.42 13.50
N TYR A 75 7.86 12.21 12.19
CA TYR A 75 7.10 12.94 11.19
C TYR A 75 6.19 11.98 10.43
N THR A 76 5.00 12.46 10.06
CA THR A 76 4.19 11.82 9.02
C THR A 76 4.77 12.22 7.68
N VAL A 77 5.42 11.26 7.03
CA VAL A 77 6.10 11.42 5.75
C VAL A 77 5.20 10.93 4.62
N SER A 78 5.07 11.78 3.61
CA SER A 78 4.41 11.52 2.34
C SER A 78 5.48 11.35 1.26
N LEU A 79 5.51 10.19 0.61
CA LEU A 79 6.42 9.87 -0.49
C LEU A 79 5.64 9.62 -1.78
N GLN A 80 6.08 10.21 -2.89
CA GLN A 80 5.49 10.00 -4.21
C GLN A 80 6.60 9.80 -5.25
N ILE A 81 6.53 8.73 -6.04
CA ILE A 81 7.46 8.51 -7.15
C ILE A 81 7.17 9.53 -8.26
N VAL A 82 8.20 10.23 -8.73
CA VAL A 82 8.08 11.22 -9.82
C VAL A 82 8.15 10.50 -11.17
N GLY A 83 7.17 10.76 -12.05
CA GLY A 83 7.18 10.30 -13.44
C GLY A 83 6.54 8.92 -13.68
N ASN A 84 5.92 8.31 -12.68
CA ASN A 84 5.20 7.05 -12.86
C ASN A 84 3.75 7.33 -13.27
N ASN A 85 3.50 7.39 -14.59
CA ASN A 85 2.15 7.35 -15.15
C ASN A 85 1.92 5.92 -15.65
N LEU A 86 1.09 5.16 -14.96
CA LEU A 86 0.61 3.87 -15.45
C LEU A 86 -0.52 4.16 -16.45
N ASP A 87 -0.26 3.92 -17.74
CA ASP A 87 -1.28 3.98 -18.78
C ASP A 87 -2.15 2.74 -18.70
N ILE A 88 -3.42 2.91 -18.37
CA ILE A 88 -4.44 1.87 -18.45
C ILE A 88 -5.15 2.07 -19.79
N SER A 89 -4.48 1.72 -20.88
CA SER A 89 -5.13 1.68 -22.19
C SER A 89 -5.95 0.39 -22.25
N ASP A 90 -7.25 0.50 -22.48
CA ASP A 90 -8.21 -0.59 -22.80
C ASP A 90 -9.08 -1.15 -21.65
N SER A 91 -9.33 -0.37 -20.59
CA SER A 91 -10.38 -0.74 -19.63
C SER A 91 -11.80 -0.41 -20.15
N PRO A 92 -12.78 -1.33 -20.01
CA PRO A 92 -14.20 -1.02 -20.23
C PRO A 92 -14.87 -0.31 -19.03
N TYR A 93 -14.16 -0.15 -17.91
CA TYR A 93 -14.65 0.44 -16.66
C TYR A 93 -13.98 1.79 -16.39
N TRP A 94 -14.64 2.62 -15.59
CA TRP A 94 -14.08 3.89 -15.10
C TRP A 94 -14.79 4.29 -13.80
N GLU A 95 -14.31 5.30 -13.10
CA GLU A 95 -14.83 5.68 -11.76
C GLU A 95 -16.35 5.93 -11.72
N ALA A 96 -16.93 6.52 -12.78
CA ALA A 96 -18.36 6.77 -12.87
C ALA A 96 -19.18 5.56 -13.39
N ASN A 97 -18.52 4.52 -13.90
CA ASN A 97 -19.11 3.24 -14.30
C ASN A 97 -18.15 2.09 -13.94
N PRO A 98 -17.98 1.81 -12.63
CA PRO A 98 -17.11 0.73 -12.18
C PRO A 98 -17.74 -0.62 -12.51
N ILE A 99 -16.97 -1.70 -12.45
CA ILE A 99 -17.51 -3.07 -12.54
C ILE A 99 -18.65 -3.30 -11.52
N ARG A 100 -18.52 -2.70 -10.33
CA ARG A 100 -19.56 -2.60 -9.30
C ARG A 100 -19.29 -1.45 -8.33
N LYS A 101 -20.30 -1.10 -7.55
CA LYS A 101 -20.13 -0.32 -6.31
C LYS A 101 -19.87 -1.26 -5.14
N VAL A 102 -18.98 -0.87 -4.23
CA VAL A 102 -18.67 -1.64 -3.01
C VAL A 102 -19.64 -1.19 -1.91
N ASP A 103 -20.72 -1.93 -1.74
CA ASP A 103 -21.77 -1.73 -0.72
C ASP A 103 -21.89 -2.93 0.26
N HIS A 104 -21.21 -4.03 -0.06
CA HIS A 104 -21.01 -5.20 0.79
C HIS A 104 -19.78 -5.97 0.30
N VAL A 105 -19.27 -6.85 1.17
CA VAL A 105 -18.20 -7.81 0.86
C VAL A 105 -18.66 -9.21 1.23
N ASP A 106 -18.51 -10.14 0.29
CA ASP A 106 -18.66 -11.58 0.52
C ASP A 106 -17.28 -12.22 0.64
N LEU A 107 -17.14 -13.21 1.52
CA LEU A 107 -15.88 -13.91 1.72
C LEU A 107 -15.51 -14.74 0.47
N VAL A 108 -14.33 -14.49 -0.07
CA VAL A 108 -13.67 -15.37 -1.05
C VAL A 108 -12.48 -16.05 -0.36
N THR A 109 -12.55 -17.36 -0.19
CA THR A 109 -11.47 -18.15 0.43
C THR A 109 -10.42 -18.54 -0.60
N GLN A 110 -9.15 -18.58 -0.19
CA GLN A 110 -8.10 -19.14 -1.02
C GLN A 110 -8.04 -20.67 -0.87
N PRO A 111 -7.93 -21.43 -1.97
CA PRO A 111 -7.85 -22.89 -1.90
C PRO A 111 -6.48 -23.40 -1.42
N TRP A 112 -5.43 -22.58 -1.53
CA TRP A 112 -4.07 -22.82 -1.02
C TRP A 112 -3.34 -21.49 -0.79
N ASP A 113 -2.18 -21.57 -0.14
CA ASP A 113 -1.41 -20.38 0.23
C ASP A 113 -0.86 -19.61 -0.98
N GLY A 114 -0.86 -18.29 -0.85
CA GLY A 114 -0.27 -17.36 -1.83
C GLY A 114 -1.29 -16.66 -2.74
N LEU A 115 -2.59 -16.84 -2.53
CA LEU A 115 -3.65 -16.20 -3.34
C LEU A 115 -4.41 -15.08 -2.60
N CYS A 116 -3.91 -14.64 -1.45
CA CYS A 116 -4.62 -13.70 -0.59
C CYS A 116 -4.87 -12.33 -1.24
N GLY A 117 -3.95 -11.85 -2.09
CA GLY A 117 -4.15 -10.61 -2.86
C GLY A 117 -5.21 -10.76 -3.95
N GLN A 118 -5.24 -11.88 -4.66
CA GLN A 118 -6.29 -12.19 -5.64
C GLN A 118 -7.65 -12.34 -4.96
N ALA A 119 -7.70 -13.01 -3.81
CA ALA A 119 -8.91 -13.11 -3.00
C ALA A 119 -9.39 -11.73 -2.51
N ALA A 120 -8.48 -10.84 -2.09
CA ALA A 120 -8.83 -9.45 -1.73
C ALA A 120 -9.47 -8.70 -2.90
N ILE A 121 -8.89 -8.79 -4.11
CA ILE A 121 -9.49 -8.19 -5.31
C ILE A 121 -10.85 -8.83 -5.63
N ALA A 122 -10.97 -10.16 -5.57
CA ALA A 122 -12.21 -10.87 -5.83
C ALA A 122 -13.33 -10.40 -4.89
N MET A 123 -13.02 -10.26 -3.59
CA MET A 123 -13.93 -9.75 -2.56
C MET A 123 -14.39 -8.32 -2.83
N ILE A 124 -13.45 -7.42 -3.17
CA ILE A 124 -13.76 -6.01 -3.45
C ILE A 124 -14.55 -5.86 -4.76
N ALA A 125 -14.16 -6.59 -5.81
CA ALA A 125 -14.77 -6.50 -7.13
C ALA A 125 -16.05 -7.35 -7.29
N GLY A 126 -16.37 -8.23 -6.34
CA GLY A 126 -17.53 -9.11 -6.43
C GLY A 126 -17.43 -10.13 -7.57
N ILE A 127 -16.22 -10.61 -7.85
CA ILE A 127 -15.92 -11.57 -8.90
C ILE A 127 -15.37 -12.86 -8.29
N THR A 128 -15.22 -13.90 -9.10
CA THR A 128 -14.61 -15.15 -8.67
C THR A 128 -13.10 -15.01 -8.47
N LEU A 129 -12.51 -15.94 -7.69
CA LEU A 129 -11.05 -15.99 -7.52
C LEU A 129 -10.33 -16.21 -8.86
N ASP A 130 -10.88 -17.04 -9.75
CA ASP A 130 -10.30 -17.32 -11.06
C ASP A 130 -10.28 -16.05 -11.94
N GLU A 131 -11.38 -15.31 -11.98
CA GLU A 131 -11.45 -14.02 -12.69
C GLU A 131 -10.44 -13.02 -12.13
N ALA A 132 -10.26 -12.95 -10.81
CA ALA A 132 -9.25 -12.10 -10.20
C ALA A 132 -7.82 -12.52 -10.57
N CYS A 133 -7.52 -13.82 -10.62
CA CYS A 133 -6.21 -14.33 -11.06
C CYS A 133 -5.91 -13.94 -12.51
N ASP A 134 -6.90 -14.05 -13.38
CA ASP A 134 -6.79 -13.71 -14.80
C ASP A 134 -6.58 -12.21 -15.01
N LEU A 135 -7.36 -11.37 -14.33
CA LEU A 135 -7.25 -9.90 -14.41
C LEU A 135 -5.93 -9.37 -13.84
N MET A 136 -5.49 -9.89 -12.70
CA MET A 136 -4.25 -9.46 -12.06
C MET A 136 -2.99 -9.98 -12.77
N HIS A 137 -3.14 -10.96 -13.69
CA HIS A 137 -2.04 -11.70 -14.30
C HIS A 137 -1.04 -12.22 -13.24
N CYS A 138 -1.57 -12.80 -12.16
CA CYS A 138 -0.79 -13.24 -11.00
C CYS A 138 -1.08 -14.68 -10.60
N ARG A 139 -0.01 -15.42 -10.34
CA ARG A 139 -0.06 -16.74 -9.69
C ARG A 139 0.17 -16.61 -8.19
N GLU A 140 0.32 -17.75 -7.51
CA GLU A 140 0.59 -17.80 -6.08
C GLU A 140 1.83 -16.98 -5.71
N TRP A 141 1.74 -16.23 -4.60
CA TRP A 141 2.81 -15.41 -4.04
C TRP A 141 3.28 -14.25 -4.92
N GLN A 142 2.52 -13.91 -5.98
CA GLN A 142 2.87 -12.85 -6.92
C GLN A 142 2.04 -11.58 -6.78
N ALA A 143 0.99 -11.60 -5.95
CA ALA A 143 0.20 -10.40 -5.68
C ALA A 143 0.99 -9.41 -4.81
N ASN A 144 0.99 -8.15 -5.23
CA ASN A 144 1.55 -7.02 -4.48
C ASN A 144 0.56 -5.84 -4.56
N MET A 145 0.81 -4.78 -3.78
CA MET A 145 -0.06 -3.60 -3.80
C MET A 145 -0.10 -2.88 -5.14
N ALA A 146 1.01 -2.79 -5.88
CA ALA A 146 1.04 -2.14 -7.18
C ALA A 146 0.06 -2.80 -8.16
N LYS A 147 0.08 -4.13 -8.25
CA LYS A 147 -0.83 -4.90 -9.10
C LYS A 147 -2.28 -4.81 -8.65
N MET A 148 -2.52 -4.81 -7.33
CA MET A 148 -3.87 -4.60 -6.81
C MET A 148 -4.41 -3.22 -7.18
N ILE A 149 -3.61 -2.16 -7.04
CA ILE A 149 -3.96 -0.80 -7.45
C ILE A 149 -4.27 -0.75 -8.95
N THR A 150 -3.37 -1.25 -9.80
CA THR A 150 -3.60 -1.31 -11.26
C THR A 150 -4.87 -2.06 -11.61
N THR A 151 -5.19 -3.14 -10.88
CA THR A 151 -6.41 -3.91 -11.11
C THR A 151 -7.65 -3.17 -10.64
N LEU A 152 -7.60 -2.46 -9.51
CA LEU A 152 -8.70 -1.62 -9.05
C LEU A 152 -8.97 -0.47 -10.03
N ASP A 153 -7.92 0.21 -10.49
CA ASP A 153 -8.01 1.25 -11.52
C ASP A 153 -8.61 0.67 -12.82
N TYR A 154 -8.14 -0.50 -13.27
CA TYR A 154 -8.72 -1.21 -14.43
C TYR A 154 -10.20 -1.51 -14.21
N LEU A 155 -10.62 -1.90 -13.02
CA LEU A 155 -12.02 -2.20 -12.71
C LEU A 155 -12.88 -0.95 -12.44
N GLY A 156 -12.28 0.24 -12.49
CA GLY A 156 -12.91 1.51 -12.17
C GLY A 156 -13.30 1.64 -10.70
N ILE A 157 -12.83 0.76 -9.82
CA ILE A 157 -13.19 0.75 -8.40
C ILE A 157 -12.46 1.90 -7.70
N PRO A 158 -13.19 2.89 -7.11
CA PRO A 158 -12.54 4.00 -6.44
C PRO A 158 -11.71 3.51 -5.25
N HIS A 159 -10.52 4.07 -5.08
CA HIS A 159 -9.67 3.84 -3.91
C HIS A 159 -8.90 5.11 -3.57
N SER A 160 -8.34 5.17 -2.36
CA SER A 160 -7.50 6.30 -1.96
C SER A 160 -6.27 6.39 -2.86
N SER A 161 -5.84 7.62 -3.16
CA SER A 161 -4.57 7.89 -3.82
C SER A 161 -3.37 7.75 -2.87
N THR A 162 -3.61 7.35 -1.62
CA THR A 162 -2.61 7.20 -0.55
C THR A 162 -2.64 5.79 0.03
N LEU A 163 -1.50 5.09 -0.01
CA LEU A 163 -1.27 3.85 0.74
C LEU A 163 -0.67 4.21 2.11
N VAL A 164 -1.32 3.83 3.20
CA VAL A 164 -0.92 4.20 4.57
C VAL A 164 -0.18 3.05 5.24
N TYR A 165 1.02 3.29 5.76
CA TYR A 165 1.81 2.34 6.55
C TYR A 165 1.72 2.67 8.04
N THR A 166 1.09 1.79 8.79
CA THR A 166 0.87 1.95 10.24
C THR A 166 1.92 1.24 11.06
N LEU A 167 2.50 0.14 10.55
CA LEU A 167 3.57 -0.63 11.20
C LEU A 167 3.22 -1.04 12.65
N GLY A 168 1.98 -1.49 12.85
CA GLY A 168 1.46 -1.97 14.13
C GLY A 168 0.95 -0.89 15.07
N ARG A 169 0.95 0.38 14.64
CA ARG A 169 0.43 1.49 15.44
C ARG A 169 -1.09 1.50 15.46
N GLU A 170 -1.61 2.03 16.55
CA GLU A 170 -3.05 2.31 16.68
C GLU A 170 -3.51 3.22 15.54
N THR A 171 -4.55 2.78 14.85
CA THR A 171 -5.18 3.50 13.75
C THR A 171 -6.67 3.21 13.78
N GLU A 172 -7.46 4.19 13.39
CA GLU A 172 -8.83 3.93 12.97
C GLU A 172 -8.79 3.43 11.51
N LEU A 173 -9.53 2.36 11.22
CA LEU A 173 -9.66 1.82 9.88
C LEU A 173 -10.87 2.45 9.19
N PRO A 174 -10.79 2.71 7.87
CA PRO A 174 -11.93 3.20 7.10
C PRO A 174 -13.03 2.13 7.01
N LYS A 175 -14.22 2.52 6.53
CA LYS A 175 -15.35 1.60 6.32
C LYS A 175 -14.94 0.39 5.47
N CYS A 176 -14.15 0.60 4.42
CA CYS A 176 -13.62 -0.47 3.59
C CYS A 176 -12.14 -0.25 3.25
N ALA A 177 -11.32 -1.28 3.42
CA ALA A 177 -9.91 -1.25 3.03
C ALA A 177 -9.36 -2.65 2.74
N ILE A 178 -8.34 -2.69 1.88
CA ILE A 178 -7.41 -3.82 1.78
C ILE A 178 -6.32 -3.61 2.84
N LEU A 179 -6.16 -4.59 3.73
CA LEU A 179 -5.20 -4.57 4.82
C LEU A 179 -3.98 -5.42 4.48
N MET A 180 -2.80 -4.97 4.91
CA MET A 180 -1.55 -5.69 4.83
C MET A 180 -1.18 -6.18 6.22
N GLU A 181 -1.32 -7.48 6.48
CA GLU A 181 -0.89 -8.11 7.73
C GLU A 181 0.55 -8.64 7.60
N LYS A 182 1.32 -8.46 8.67
CA LYS A 182 2.67 -9.00 8.79
C LYS A 182 2.68 -10.53 8.84
N MET A 183 3.27 -11.16 7.82
CA MET A 183 3.44 -12.62 7.74
C MET A 183 4.91 -13.02 7.44
N GLY A 184 5.77 -12.85 8.43
CA GLY A 184 7.19 -13.23 8.31
C GLY A 184 7.90 -12.44 7.20
N ARG A 185 8.30 -13.12 6.12
CA ARG A 185 8.92 -12.50 4.93
C ARG A 185 7.90 -11.99 3.90
N TYR A 186 6.64 -12.39 4.02
CA TYR A 186 5.57 -12.02 3.10
C TYR A 186 4.55 -11.12 3.80
N SER A 187 3.71 -10.46 3.01
CA SER A 187 2.51 -9.81 3.52
C SER A 187 1.32 -10.72 3.26
N HIS A 188 0.43 -10.83 4.24
CA HIS A 188 -0.89 -11.44 4.06
C HIS A 188 -1.91 -10.33 3.81
N TYR A 189 -2.85 -10.56 2.89
CA TYR A 189 -3.87 -9.57 2.54
C TYR A 189 -5.24 -10.05 2.97
N LEU A 190 -6.01 -9.14 3.54
CA LEU A 190 -7.40 -9.34 3.96
C LEU A 190 -8.18 -8.05 3.74
N VAL A 191 -9.51 -8.14 3.75
CA VAL A 191 -10.39 -6.98 3.55
C VAL A 191 -11.10 -6.63 4.85
N THR A 192 -11.19 -5.35 5.18
CA THR A 192 -12.17 -4.88 6.17
C THR A 192 -13.37 -4.26 5.48
N PHE A 193 -14.56 -4.52 6.02
CA PHE A 193 -15.80 -3.85 5.61
C PHE A 193 -16.72 -3.69 6.83
N ASP A 194 -17.10 -2.45 7.15
CA ASP A 194 -18.05 -2.11 8.22
C ASP A 194 -17.71 -2.76 9.57
N GLY A 195 -16.43 -2.68 9.96
CA GLY A 195 -15.91 -3.22 11.22
C GLY A 195 -15.73 -4.75 11.26
N LYS A 196 -15.97 -5.46 10.15
CA LYS A 196 -15.65 -6.89 10.02
C LYS A 196 -14.39 -7.09 9.19
N PHE A 197 -13.75 -8.24 9.37
CA PHE A 197 -12.54 -8.63 8.65
C PHE A 197 -12.80 -9.91 7.87
N TYR A 198 -12.49 -9.89 6.59
CA TYR A 198 -12.70 -10.97 5.64
C TYR A 198 -11.33 -11.49 5.22
N ASP A 199 -10.94 -12.59 5.84
CA ASP A 199 -9.64 -13.20 5.65
C ASP A 199 -9.78 -14.44 4.75
N PRO A 200 -9.05 -14.51 3.62
CA PRO A 200 -9.09 -15.66 2.70
C PRO A 200 -8.77 -17.01 3.35
N ASN A 201 -8.03 -17.02 4.46
CA ASN A 201 -7.64 -18.21 5.23
C ASN A 201 -8.52 -18.42 6.47
N ASN A 202 -8.80 -17.34 7.22
CA ASN A 202 -9.44 -17.44 8.54
C ASN A 202 -10.96 -17.21 8.50
N GLY A 203 -11.50 -16.81 7.35
CA GLY A 203 -12.92 -16.50 7.19
C GLY A 203 -13.30 -15.12 7.73
N ILE A 204 -14.55 -14.97 8.18
CA ILE A 204 -15.07 -13.69 8.68
C ILE A 204 -14.78 -13.56 10.17
N MET A 205 -14.01 -12.55 10.54
CA MET A 205 -13.61 -12.24 11.91
C MET A 205 -14.24 -10.91 12.37
N LYS A 206 -14.48 -10.78 13.67
CA LYS A 206 -14.97 -9.54 14.31
C LYS A 206 -13.85 -8.67 14.88
N GLU A 207 -12.68 -9.27 15.06
CA GLU A 207 -11.52 -8.63 15.67
C GLU A 207 -10.30 -8.95 14.82
N PHE A 208 -9.39 -7.99 14.74
CA PHE A 208 -8.11 -8.11 14.07
C PHE A 208 -7.04 -7.46 14.93
N ASP A 209 -5.89 -8.12 15.05
CA ASP A 209 -4.77 -7.63 15.82
C ASP A 209 -4.07 -6.49 15.07
N LEU A 210 -4.46 -5.25 15.35
CA LEU A 210 -3.89 -4.06 14.72
C LEU A 210 -2.37 -3.93 14.91
N THR A 211 -1.77 -4.61 15.90
CA THR A 211 -0.31 -4.61 16.07
C THR A 211 0.42 -5.35 14.94
N LYS A 212 -0.30 -6.15 14.15
CA LYS A 212 0.20 -6.84 12.96
C LYS A 212 -0.06 -6.09 11.66
N LEU A 213 -0.81 -4.98 11.70
CA LEU A 213 -1.10 -4.17 10.51
C LEU A 213 0.17 -3.49 10.04
N ILE A 214 0.65 -3.84 8.85
CA ILE A 214 1.76 -3.12 8.18
C ILE A 214 1.22 -1.82 7.58
N GLY A 215 0.05 -1.89 6.95
CA GLY A 215 -0.60 -0.76 6.31
C GLY A 215 -1.91 -1.14 5.64
N TYR A 216 -2.56 -0.18 5.00
CA TYR A 216 -3.84 -0.38 4.33
C TYR A 216 -4.03 0.57 3.14
N LEU A 217 -4.87 0.13 2.19
CA LEU A 217 -5.41 0.94 1.10
C LEU A 217 -6.93 1.09 1.31
N GLU A 218 -7.40 2.31 1.50
CA GLU A 218 -8.84 2.60 1.59
C GLU A 218 -9.53 2.41 0.22
N ILE A 219 -10.70 1.78 0.24
CA ILE A 219 -11.54 1.52 -0.92
C ILE A 219 -12.81 2.38 -0.80
N GLY A 220 -13.22 2.99 -1.91
CA GLY A 220 -14.46 3.77 -2.00
C GLY A 220 -15.69 2.88 -1.86
N ALA A 221 -16.24 2.85 -0.65
CA ALA A 221 -17.45 2.11 -0.33
C ALA A 221 -18.62 3.07 -0.04
N ASN A 222 -19.82 2.72 -0.53
CA ASN A 222 -21.06 3.46 -0.25
C ASN A 222 -21.77 2.87 0.96
#